data_AF-A0A1V5M4T8-F1
#
_entry.id   AF-A0A1V5M4T8-F1
#
_cell.length_a   1.000
_cell.length_b   1.000
_cell.length_c   1.000
_cell.angle_alpha   90.00
_cell.angle_beta   90.00
_cell.angle_gamma   90.00
#
_symmetry.space_group_name_H-M   'P 1'
#
loop_
_entity.id
_entity.type
_entity.pdbx_description
1 polymer ?
#
loop_
_entity_poly.entity_id
_entity_poly.type
_entity_poly.pdbx_seq_one_letter_code
_entity_poly.pdbx_strand_id
1 'polypeptide(L)'
;MQPPSVQTWYAVATALSEGIDKVPVSARWSMLIGGIIGIVLAITDKYLPPKIKKFTPSAMGLGLSWVMPFSNALAFFIGALVVEIWKRINAKNAEIYYVPVASGAVAGESLVCAMIAIINAAAALARH
;
A
#
# COMPACT_ATOMS: atom_id res chain seq x y z
N MET A 1 -17.05 -6.93 -5.94
CA MET A 1 -16.27 -5.91 -5.22
C MET A 1 -14.82 -6.04 -5.64
N GLN A 2 -14.25 -5.03 -6.29
CA GLN A 2 -12.81 -5.00 -6.56
C GLN A 2 -12.11 -4.43 -5.31
N PRO A 3 -10.98 -4.98 -4.86
CA PRO A 3 -10.25 -4.42 -3.73
C PRO A 3 -9.86 -2.96 -4.02
N PRO A 4 -9.93 -2.04 -3.04
CA PRO A 4 -9.64 -0.61 -3.25
C PRO A 4 -8.24 -0.36 -3.85
N SER A 5 -7.28 -1.21 -3.50
CA SER A 5 -5.91 -1.15 -4.01
C SER A 5 -5.83 -1.48 -5.50
N VAL A 6 -6.56 -2.48 -5.98
CA VAL A 6 -6.54 -2.92 -7.38
C VAL A 6 -7.11 -1.84 -8.30
N GLN A 7 -8.14 -1.11 -7.86
CA GLN A 7 -8.73 -0.04 -8.65
C GLN A 7 -7.76 1.13 -8.88
N THR A 8 -6.95 1.47 -7.87
CA THR A 8 -5.97 2.56 -7.99
C THR A 8 -4.89 2.21 -9.01
N TRP A 9 -4.36 0.98 -8.97
CA TRP A 9 -3.39 0.51 -9.96
C TRP A 9 -3.99 0.36 -11.36
N TYR A 10 -5.23 -0.11 -11.46
CA TYR A 10 -5.94 -0.21 -12.73
C TYR A 10 -6.18 1.17 -13.37
N ALA A 11 -6.59 2.17 -12.58
CA ALA A 11 -6.79 3.53 -13.06
C ALA A 11 -5.48 4.15 -13.56
N VAL A 12 -4.36 3.96 -12.84
CA VAL A 12 -3.04 4.40 -13.29
C VAL A 12 -2.59 3.69 -14.55
N ALA A 13 -2.76 2.37 -14.63
CA ALA A 13 -2.41 1.59 -15.81
C ALA A 13 -3.23 2.02 -17.04
N THR A 14 -4.52 2.25 -16.87
CA THR A 14 -5.41 2.74 -17.95
C THR A 14 -4.99 4.14 -18.40
N ALA A 15 -4.77 5.06 -17.45
CA ALA A 15 -4.34 6.42 -17.73
C ALA A 15 -2.98 6.48 -18.47
N LEU A 16 -2.06 5.56 -18.18
CA LEU A 16 -0.78 5.46 -18.88
C LEU A 16 -0.89 4.73 -20.23
N SER A 17 -1.82 3.78 -20.36
CA SER A 17 -2.04 3.01 -21.60
C SER A 17 -2.63 3.87 -22.72
N GLU A 18 -3.41 4.90 -22.39
CA GLU A 18 -3.90 5.90 -23.35
C GLU A 18 -2.81 6.90 -23.80
N GLY A 19 -1.61 6.81 -23.21
CA GLY A 19 -0.45 7.64 -23.50
C GLY A 19 -0.28 8.77 -22.48
N ILE A 20 0.98 9.08 -22.14
CA ILE A 20 1.33 10.17 -21.21
C ILE A 20 0.73 11.50 -21.70
N ASP A 21 0.56 11.67 -23.01
CA ASP A 21 -0.03 12.85 -23.63
C ASP A 21 -1.52 13.08 -23.34
N LYS A 22 -2.24 12.06 -22.87
CA LYS A 22 -3.64 12.19 -22.43
C LYS A 22 -3.78 12.51 -20.95
N VAL A 23 -2.72 12.30 -20.16
CA VAL A 23 -2.71 12.66 -18.74
C VAL A 23 -2.66 14.20 -18.61
N PRO A 24 -3.51 14.83 -17.78
CA PRO A 24 -3.49 16.27 -17.57
C PRO A 24 -2.07 16.79 -17.26
N VAL A 25 -1.69 17.92 -17.85
CA VAL A 25 -0.34 18.49 -17.67
C VAL A 25 -0.01 18.71 -16.20
N SER A 26 -0.99 19.16 -15.40
CA SER A 26 -0.88 19.29 -13.95
C SER A 26 -0.52 17.97 -13.25
N ALA A 27 -1.14 16.85 -13.65
CA ALA A 27 -0.86 15.53 -13.09
C ALA A 27 0.55 15.03 -13.47
N ARG A 28 1.05 15.35 -14.67
CA ARG A 28 2.44 15.02 -15.07
C ARG A 28 3.47 15.72 -14.18
N TRP A 29 3.28 17.01 -13.94
CA TRP A 29 4.14 17.77 -13.05
C TRP A 29 4.07 17.25 -11.61
N SER A 30 2.87 16.93 -11.12
CA SER A 30 2.70 16.32 -9.79
C SER A 30 3.41 14.96 -9.68
N MET A 31 3.39 14.12 -10.73
CA MET A 31 4.12 12.85 -10.75
C MET A 31 5.64 13.07 -10.71
N LEU A 32 6.16 14.01 -11.49
CA LEU A 32 7.59 14.33 -11.51
C LEU A 32 8.06 14.91 -10.17
N ILE A 33 7.35 15.91 -9.65
CA ILE A 33 7.68 16.57 -8.39
C ILE A 33 7.54 15.58 -7.22
N GLY A 34 6.43 14.84 -7.18
CA GLY A 34 6.19 13.81 -6.17
C GLY A 34 7.24 12.69 -6.22
N GLY A 35 7.63 12.25 -7.42
CA GLY A 35 8.70 11.27 -7.62
C GLY A 35 10.05 11.77 -7.13
N ILE A 36 10.44 12.99 -7.48
CA ILE A 36 11.69 13.60 -7.02
C ILE A 36 11.70 13.76 -5.50
N ILE A 37 10.63 14.28 -4.91
CA ILE A 37 10.51 14.43 -3.45
C ILE A 37 10.59 13.05 -2.77
N GLY A 38 9.90 12.04 -3.31
CA GLY A 38 9.95 10.67 -2.79
C GLY A 38 11.36 10.08 -2.82
N ILE A 39 12.10 10.27 -3.92
CA ILE A 39 13.49 9.84 -4.05
C ILE A 39 14.38 10.55 -3.04
N VAL A 40 14.25 11.89 -2.92
CA VAL A 40 15.02 12.68 -1.96
C VAL A 40 14.75 12.21 -0.53
N LEU A 41 13.49 11.99 -0.15
CA LEU A 41 13.13 11.47 1.16
C LEU A 41 13.66 10.06 1.40
N ALA A 42 13.60 9.17 0.42
CA ALA A 42 14.12 7.80 0.54
C ALA A 42 15.65 7.76 0.69
N ILE A 43 16.37 8.61 -0.06
CA ILE A 43 17.82 8.78 0.08
C ILE A 43 18.13 9.35 1.46
N THR A 44 17.42 10.40 1.87
CA THR A 44 17.59 11.02 3.19
C THR A 44 17.38 9.99 4.30
N ASP A 45 16.31 9.20 4.27
CA ASP A 45 16.07 8.14 5.25
C ASP A 45 17.13 7.02 5.20
N LYS A 46 17.76 6.75 4.06
CA LYS A 46 18.85 5.77 3.98
C LYS A 46 20.15 6.27 4.58
N TYR A 47 20.51 7.54 4.37
CA TYR A 47 21.83 8.09 4.72
C TYR A 47 21.86 8.92 6.01
N LEU A 48 20.71 9.24 6.62
CA LEU A 48 20.70 10.01 7.87
C LEU A 48 21.16 9.21 9.10
N PRO A 49 21.91 9.84 10.01
CA PRO A 49 22.29 9.23 11.28
C PRO A 49 21.06 8.89 12.14
N PRO A 50 21.12 7.80 12.93
CA PRO A 50 19.98 7.27 13.69
C PRO A 50 19.37 8.26 14.69
N LYS A 51 20.12 9.29 15.11
CA LYS A 51 19.63 10.36 15.99
C LYS A 51 18.61 11.29 15.33
N ILE A 52 18.69 11.48 14.01
CA ILE A 52 17.81 12.37 13.24
C ILE A 52 16.68 11.56 12.57
N LYS A 53 16.88 10.26 12.32
CA LYS A 53 15.85 9.34 11.80
C LYS A 53 14.53 9.35 12.57
N LYS A 54 14.57 9.62 13.87
CA LYS A 54 13.36 9.66 14.71
C LYS A 54 12.45 10.85 14.36
N PHE A 55 12.99 11.91 13.76
CA PHE A 55 12.26 13.14 13.42
C PHE A 55 11.99 13.29 11.92
N THR A 56 12.58 12.45 11.08
CA THR A 56 12.29 12.48 9.65
C THR A 56 10.93 11.86 9.37
N PRO A 57 10.04 12.58 8.66
CA PRO A 57 8.76 12.00 8.27
C PRO A 57 9.02 10.86 7.29
N SER A 58 8.43 9.70 7.56
CA SER A 58 8.53 8.54 6.69
C SER A 58 7.94 8.88 5.32
N ALA A 59 8.73 8.69 4.25
CA ALA A 59 8.25 8.83 2.88
C ALA A 59 7.01 7.96 2.62
N MET A 60 7.02 6.74 3.17
CA MET A 60 5.89 5.82 3.12
C MET A 60 4.68 6.36 3.90
N GLY A 61 4.88 6.84 5.13
CA GLY A 61 3.80 7.39 5.94
C GLY A 61 3.14 8.63 5.31
N LEU A 62 3.94 9.52 4.73
CA LEU A 62 3.46 10.72 4.02
C LEU A 62 2.73 10.37 2.72
N GLY A 63 3.25 9.41 1.94
CA GLY A 63 2.59 9.00 0.70
C GLY A 63 1.26 8.28 0.98
N LEU A 64 1.25 7.40 1.99
CA LEU A 64 0.07 6.63 2.34
C LEU A 64 -1.06 7.48 2.95
N SER A 65 -0.73 8.58 3.65
CA SER A 65 -1.76 9.47 4.22
C SER A 65 -2.59 10.19 3.16
N TRP A 66 -2.05 10.38 1.95
CA TRP A 66 -2.77 11.03 0.84
C TRP A 66 -3.64 10.07 0.04
N VAL A 67 -3.28 8.79 0.01
CA VAL A 67 -3.90 7.79 -0.87
C VAL A 67 -4.89 6.90 -0.12
N MET A 68 -4.65 6.61 1.16
CA MET A 68 -5.46 5.66 1.91
C MET A 68 -6.63 6.31 2.63
N PRO A 69 -7.84 5.74 2.52
CA PRO A 69 -8.96 6.10 3.38
C PRO A 69 -8.64 5.87 4.86
N PHE A 70 -9.27 6.66 5.73
CA PHE A 70 -9.07 6.57 7.18
C PHE A 70 -9.31 5.16 7.74
N SER A 71 -10.29 4.42 7.22
CA SER A 71 -10.58 3.03 7.63
C SER A 71 -9.37 2.11 7.47
N ASN A 72 -8.62 2.24 6.37
CA ASN A 72 -7.45 1.43 6.09
C ASN A 72 -6.28 1.86 6.98
N ALA A 73 -6.10 3.17 7.16
CA ALA A 73 -5.10 3.70 8.08
C ALA A 73 -5.33 3.22 9.53
N LEU A 74 -6.60 3.20 9.98
CA LEU A 74 -6.98 2.69 11.29
C LEU A 74 -6.71 1.19 11.41
N ALA A 75 -7.02 0.39 10.39
CA ALA A 75 -6.73 -1.04 10.37
C ALA A 75 -5.21 -1.30 10.49
N PHE A 76 -4.38 -0.55 9.76
CA PHE A 76 -2.92 -0.63 9.90
C PHE A 76 -2.45 -0.20 11.29
N PHE A 77 -3.06 0.83 11.87
CA PHE A 77 -2.74 1.27 13.24
C PHE A 77 -3.07 0.20 14.27
N ILE A 78 -4.25 -0.43 14.18
CA ILE A 78 -4.64 -1.53 15.06
C ILE A 78 -3.68 -2.73 14.88
N GLY A 79 -3.36 -3.10 13.64
CA GLY A 79 -2.37 -4.15 13.37
C GLY A 79 -1.01 -3.85 13.98
N ALA A 80 -0.53 -2.60 13.85
CA ALA A 80 0.72 -2.16 14.46
C ALA A 80 0.67 -2.18 16.00
N LEU A 81 -0.46 -1.79 16.61
CA LEU A 81 -0.66 -1.90 18.06
C LEU A 81 -0.61 -3.34 18.54
N VAL A 82 -1.26 -4.27 17.83
CA VAL A 82 -1.22 -5.71 18.16
C VAL A 82 0.22 -6.23 18.10
N VAL A 83 0.97 -5.87 17.07
CA VAL A 83 2.40 -6.24 16.95
C VAL A 83 3.24 -5.61 18.05
N GLU A 84 3.01 -4.34 18.39
CA GLU A 84 3.74 -3.66 19.47
C GLU A 84 3.48 -4.30 20.84
N ILE A 85 2.23 -4.66 21.14
CA ILE A 85 1.87 -5.42 22.35
C ILE A 85 2.56 -6.79 22.34
N TRP A 86 2.54 -7.50 21.21
CA TRP A 86 3.18 -8.80 21.07
C TRP A 86 4.71 -8.70 21.24
N LYS A 87 5.35 -7.65 20.72
CA LYS A 87 6.79 -7.38 20.93
C LYS A 87 7.12 -7.15 22.40
N ARG A 88 6.24 -6.51 23.17
CA ARG A 88 6.42 -6.29 24.62
C ARG A 88 6.31 -7.57 25.44
N ILE A 89 5.47 -8.51 25.01
CA ILE A 89 5.33 -9.81 25.68
C ILE A 89 6.46 -10.77 25.28
N ASN A 90 6.77 -10.84 23.97
CA ASN A 90 7.78 -11.77 23.46
C ASN A 90 8.41 -11.26 22.14
N ALA A 91 9.41 -10.39 22.28
CA ALA A 91 10.09 -9.74 21.15
C ALA A 91 10.67 -10.73 20.12
N LYS A 92 11.32 -11.80 20.58
CA LYS A 92 12.00 -12.77 19.70
C LYS A 92 11.01 -13.49 18.78
N ASN A 93 9.87 -13.91 19.32
CA ASN A 93 8.83 -14.56 18.52
C ASN A 93 8.11 -13.56 17.62
N ALA A 94 7.76 -12.38 18.17
CA ALA A 94 7.10 -11.35 17.41
C ALA A 94 7.92 -11.00 16.15
N GLU A 95 9.21 -10.68 16.29
CA GLU A 95 10.10 -10.28 15.18
C GLU A 95 10.20 -11.30 14.04
N ILE A 96 10.08 -12.60 14.35
CA ILE A 96 10.14 -13.66 13.35
C ILE A 96 8.79 -13.84 12.64
N TYR A 97 7.68 -13.70 13.37
CA TYR A 97 6.36 -14.09 12.87
C TYR A 97 5.47 -12.93 12.42
N TYR A 98 5.74 -11.68 12.81
CA TYR A 98 4.84 -10.57 12.46
C TYR A 98 4.74 -10.35 10.94
N VAL A 99 5.87 -10.44 10.21
CA VAL A 99 5.89 -10.29 8.75
C VAL A 99 5.07 -11.37 8.05
N PRO A 100 5.33 -12.69 8.25
CA PRO A 100 4.58 -13.73 7.57
C PRO A 100 3.09 -13.74 7.96
N VAL A 101 2.74 -13.43 9.20
CA VAL A 101 1.34 -13.34 9.64
C VAL A 101 0.63 -12.17 8.93
N ALA A 102 1.24 -10.98 8.93
CA ALA A 102 0.68 -9.81 8.28
C ALA A 102 0.56 -10.00 6.77
N SER A 103 1.61 -10.51 6.11
CA SER A 103 1.57 -10.79 4.67
C SER A 103 0.57 -11.89 4.32
N GLY A 104 0.45 -12.92 5.17
CA GLY A 104 -0.54 -13.99 4.99
C GLY A 104 -1.97 -13.48 5.08
N ALA A 105 -2.26 -12.57 6.00
CA ALA A 105 -3.58 -11.93 6.10
C ALA A 105 -3.92 -11.11 4.84
N VAL A 106 -2.98 -10.28 4.37
CA VAL A 106 -3.16 -9.44 3.16
C VAL A 106 -3.30 -10.30 1.90
N ALA A 107 -2.47 -11.33 1.77
CA ALA A 107 -2.54 -12.27 0.64
C ALA A 107 -3.83 -13.10 0.68
N GLY A 108 -4.24 -13.55 1.87
CA GLY A 108 -5.47 -14.33 2.05
C GLY A 108 -6.72 -13.57 1.62
N GLU A 109 -6.87 -12.31 2.05
CA GLU A 109 -7.97 -11.44 1.60
C GLU A 109 -7.99 -11.33 0.06
N SER A 110 -6.82 -11.07 -0.53
CA SER A 110 -6.68 -10.90 -1.98
C SER A 110 -7.03 -12.17 -2.76
N LEU A 111 -6.62 -13.34 -2.29
CA LEU A 111 -6.93 -14.64 -2.90
C LEU A 111 -8.43 -14.94 -2.86
N VAL A 112 -9.11 -14.65 -1.74
CA VAL A 112 -10.56 -14.83 -1.61
C VAL A 112 -11.31 -13.92 -2.58
N CYS A 113 -10.93 -12.65 -2.69
CA CYS A 113 -11.52 -11.74 -3.68
C CYS A 113 -11.34 -12.23 -5.12
N ALA A 114 -10.14 -12.72 -5.46
CA ALA A 114 -9.86 -13.28 -6.79
C ALA A 114 -10.72 -14.52 -7.08
N MET A 115 -10.84 -15.43 -6.11
CA MET A 115 -11.68 -16.62 -6.22
C MET A 115 -13.15 -16.27 -6.47
N ILE A 116 -13.70 -15.32 -5.70
CA ILE A 116 -15.07 -14.83 -5.88
C ILE A 116 -15.27 -14.22 -7.28
N ALA A 117 -14.28 -13.46 -7.76
CA ALA A 117 -14.34 -12.86 -9.11
C ALA A 117 -14.38 -13.94 -10.21
N ILE A 118 -13.56 -14.99 -10.09
CA ILE A 118 -13.55 -16.12 -11.04
C ILE A 118 -14.89 -16.85 -11.04
N ILE A 119 -15.44 -17.15 -9.85
CA ILE A 119 -16.74 -17.83 -9.72
C ILE A 119 -17.85 -17.00 -10.38
N ASN A 120 -17.89 -15.69 -10.13
CA ASN A 120 -18.88 -14.81 -10.74
C ASN A 120 -18.73 -14.74 -12.27
N ALA A 121 -17.51 -14.69 -12.78
CA ALA A 121 -17.25 -14.70 -14.23
C ALA A 121 -17.70 -16.02 -14.87
N ALA A 122 -17.38 -17.17 -14.25
CA ALA A 122 -17.82 -18.48 -14.72
C ALA A 122 -19.35 -18.62 -14.69
N ALA A 123 -20.00 -18.14 -13.63
CA ALA A 123 -21.46 -18.15 -13.52
C ALA A 123 -22.15 -17.22 -14.53
N ALA A 124 -21.51 -16.12 -14.93
CA ALA A 124 -22.00 -15.24 -15.98
C ALA A 124 -21.90 -15.88 -17.37
N LEU A 125 -20.78 -16.55 -17.65
CA LEU A 125 -20.59 -17.30 -18.91
C LEU A 125 -21.55 -18.48 -19.04
N ALA A 126 -21.90 -19.15 -17.94
CA ALA A 126 -22.84 -20.27 -17.94
C ALA A 126 -24.33 -19.85 -18.07
N ARG A 127 -24.64 -18.56 -17.96
CA ARG A 127 -26.01 -18.01 -18.15
C ARG A 127 -26.27 -17.47 -19.56
N HIS A 128 -25.26 -17.51 -20.43
CA HIS A 128 -25.36 -17.28 -21.87
C HIS A 128 -25.34 -18.62 -22.61
#